data_AF-A0A7C9VHE1-F1
#
_entry.id   AF-A0A7C9VHE1-F1
#
_cell.length_a   1.000
_cell.length_b   1.000
_cell.length_c   1.000
_cell.angle_alpha   90.00
_cell.angle_beta   90.00
_cell.angle_gamma   90.00
#
_symmetry.space_group_name_H-M   'P 1'
#
loop_
_entity.id
_entity.type
_entity.pdbx_description
1 polymer ?
#
loop_
_entity_poly.entity_id
_entity_poly.type
_entity_poly.pdbx_seq_one_letter_code
_entity_poly.pdbx_strand_id
1 'polypeptide(L)'
;AFAAAQRLMGDGTVAELTRLKRLDARARQKLAADRLSDFEIQANENCYHLWLTLPPHWRSQTLVTAAARRDIALTPSTTFAATPGHAPNAVRLALASPTMDQLDAGLRILASMLNASESDFGSTE
;
A
#
# COMPACT_ATOMS: atom_id res chain seq x y z
N ALA A 1 4.11 -29.66 13.79
CA ALA A 1 3.46 -28.65 12.92
C ALA A 1 2.12 -29.12 12.37
N PHE A 2 2.05 -30.28 11.69
CA PHE A 2 0.82 -30.78 11.06
C PHE A 2 -0.37 -30.97 12.02
N ALA A 3 -0.18 -31.64 13.16
CA ALA A 3 -1.25 -31.86 14.15
C ALA A 3 -1.84 -30.55 14.72
N ALA A 4 -1.01 -29.51 14.86
CA ALA A 4 -1.48 -28.19 15.28
C ALA A 4 -2.33 -27.51 14.18
N ALA A 5 -1.89 -27.59 12.92
CA ALA A 5 -2.65 -27.06 11.79
C ALA A 5 -4.00 -27.75 11.63
N GLN A 6 -4.05 -29.09 11.74
CA GLN A 6 -5.31 -29.84 11.69
C GLN A 6 -6.26 -29.43 12.81
N ARG A 7 -5.76 -29.25 14.04
CA ARG A 7 -6.59 -28.80 15.17
C ARG A 7 -7.18 -27.41 14.90
N LEU A 8 -6.34 -26.45 14.51
CA LEU A 8 -6.76 -25.08 14.21
C LEU A 8 -7.79 -25.00 13.07
N MET A 9 -7.71 -25.92 12.11
CA MET A 9 -8.71 -26.05 11.04
C MET A 9 -10.01 -26.70 11.54
N GLY A 10 -9.89 -27.76 12.34
CA GLY A 10 -11.04 -28.55 12.82
C GLY A 10 -11.83 -27.88 13.95
N ASP A 11 -11.18 -27.06 14.78
CA ASP A 11 -11.82 -26.33 15.89
C ASP A 11 -12.38 -24.96 15.48
N GLY A 12 -12.21 -24.57 14.20
CA GLY A 12 -12.73 -23.31 13.66
C GLY A 12 -11.83 -22.09 13.90
N THR A 13 -10.68 -22.23 14.59
CA THR A 13 -9.76 -21.11 14.85
C THR A 13 -9.29 -20.43 13.56
N VAL A 14 -8.94 -21.21 12.52
CA VAL A 14 -8.54 -20.67 11.21
C VAL A 14 -9.68 -19.88 10.56
N ALA A 15 -10.93 -20.36 10.67
CA ALA A 15 -12.08 -19.68 10.09
C ALA A 15 -12.33 -18.33 10.78
N GLU A 16 -12.23 -18.29 12.11
CA GLU A 16 -12.38 -17.05 12.87
C GLU A 16 -11.24 -16.05 12.60
N LEU A 17 -9.98 -16.51 12.58
CA LEU A 17 -8.85 -15.66 12.23
C LEU A 17 -8.99 -15.10 10.81
N THR A 18 -9.47 -15.90 9.85
CA THR A 18 -9.73 -15.45 8.48
C THR A 18 -10.81 -14.37 8.44
N ARG A 19 -11.90 -14.55 9.20
CA ARG A 19 -12.97 -13.54 9.33
C ARG A 19 -12.45 -12.23 9.89
N LEU A 20 -11.69 -12.29 10.99
CA LEU A 20 -11.09 -11.12 11.64
C LEU A 20 -10.10 -10.40 10.72
N LYS A 21 -9.25 -11.15 10.00
CA LYS A 21 -8.31 -10.58 9.02
C LYS A 21 -9.02 -9.90 7.85
N ARG A 22 -10.11 -10.46 7.35
CA ARG A 22 -10.92 -9.82 6.28
C ARG A 22 -11.57 -8.53 6.76
N LEU A 23 -12.07 -8.48 8.00
CA LEU A 23 -12.62 -7.25 8.57
C LEU A 23 -11.56 -6.15 8.70
N ASP A 24 -10.38 -6.49 9.21
CA ASP A 24 -9.25 -5.56 9.31
C ASP A 24 -8.74 -5.10 7.93
N ALA A 25 -8.61 -6.00 6.95
CA ALA A 25 -8.25 -5.65 5.58
C ALA A 25 -9.26 -4.66 4.96
N ARG A 26 -10.56 -4.89 5.12
CA ARG A 26 -11.62 -3.97 4.63
C ARG A 26 -11.50 -2.60 5.26
N ALA A 27 -11.27 -2.51 6.57
CA ALA A 27 -11.12 -1.24 7.27
C ALA A 27 -9.90 -0.44 6.74
N ARG A 28 -8.77 -1.10 6.53
CA ARG A 28 -7.55 -0.49 5.98
C ARG A 28 -7.71 -0.07 4.52
N GLN A 29 -8.38 -0.90 3.71
CA GLN A 29 -8.68 -0.57 2.31
C GLN A 29 -9.62 0.63 2.20
N LYS A 30 -10.65 0.70 3.05
CA LYS A 30 -11.56 1.85 3.12
C LYS A 30 -10.78 3.13 3.43
N LEU A 31 -9.95 3.10 4.48
CA LEU A 31 -9.11 4.25 4.83
C LEU A 31 -8.20 4.67 3.67
N ALA A 32 -7.57 3.72 2.98
CA ALA A 32 -6.72 4.02 1.83
C ALA A 32 -7.49 4.63 0.66
N ALA A 33 -8.68 4.09 0.35
CA ALA A 33 -9.56 4.64 -0.67
C ALA A 33 -10.05 6.05 -0.34
N ASP A 34 -10.39 6.31 0.93
CA ASP A 34 -10.84 7.62 1.39
C ASP A 34 -9.71 8.67 1.32
N ARG A 35 -8.45 8.29 1.58
CA ARG A 35 -7.30 9.21 1.55
C ARG A 35 -6.69 9.42 0.17
N LEU A 36 -6.89 8.48 -0.73
CA LEU A 36 -6.36 8.51 -2.10
C LEU A 36 -7.48 8.62 -3.14
N SER A 37 -8.63 9.21 -2.77
CA SER A 37 -9.83 9.31 -3.61
C SER A 37 -9.60 10.02 -4.95
N ASP A 38 -8.61 10.91 -4.98
CA ASP A 38 -8.27 11.72 -6.15
C ASP A 38 -7.33 10.98 -7.13
N PHE A 39 -6.91 9.76 -6.79
CA PHE A 39 -5.98 8.97 -7.57
C PHE A 39 -6.58 7.65 -8.03
N GLU A 40 -6.08 7.13 -9.15
CA GLU A 40 -6.49 5.83 -9.64
C GLU A 40 -5.85 4.72 -8.78
N ILE A 41 -6.70 3.97 -8.09
CA ILE A 41 -6.32 2.82 -7.27
C ILE A 41 -6.94 1.53 -7.80
N GLN A 42 -6.16 0.44 -7.80
CA GLN A 42 -6.64 -0.91 -8.07
C GLN A 42 -6.45 -1.74 -6.81
N ALA A 43 -7.55 -2.23 -6.23
CA ALA A 43 -7.54 -2.91 -4.95
C ALA A 43 -8.60 -4.02 -4.89
N ASN A 44 -8.42 -4.95 -3.95
CA ASN A 44 -9.46 -5.86 -3.49
C ASN A 44 -9.70 -5.58 -2.00
N GLU A 45 -10.96 -5.34 -1.63
CA GLU A 45 -11.36 -5.01 -0.25
C GLU A 45 -10.91 -6.04 0.81
N ASN A 46 -10.64 -7.29 0.41
CA ASN A 46 -10.20 -8.36 1.31
C ASN A 46 -8.67 -8.58 1.30
N CYS A 47 -7.91 -7.75 0.58
CA CYS A 47 -6.45 -7.84 0.49
C CYS A 47 -5.77 -6.73 1.29
N TYR A 48 -4.53 -6.98 1.71
CA TYR A 48 -3.69 -6.02 2.44
C TYR A 48 -2.76 -5.20 1.56
N HIS A 49 -3.08 -5.07 0.27
CA HIS A 49 -2.33 -4.23 -0.63
C HIS A 49 -3.23 -3.62 -1.69
N LEU A 50 -2.75 -2.53 -2.26
CA LEU A 50 -3.35 -1.90 -3.42
C LEU A 50 -2.25 -1.45 -4.38
N TRP A 51 -2.65 -1.21 -5.62
CA TRP A 51 -1.86 -0.56 -6.64
C TRP A 51 -2.35 0.87 -6.82
N LEU A 52 -1.40 1.81 -6.84
CA LEU A 52 -1.65 3.22 -7.08
C LEU A 52 -0.98 3.60 -8.40
N THR A 53 -1.77 4.00 -9.38
CA THR A 53 -1.25 4.61 -10.62
C THR A 53 -0.74 6.01 -10.31
N LEU A 54 0.46 6.32 -10.77
CA LEU A 54 1.09 7.59 -10.48
C LEU A 54 0.73 8.67 -11.50
N PRO A 55 0.57 9.92 -11.04
CA PRO A 55 0.51 11.08 -11.93
C PRO A 55 1.71 11.13 -12.88
N PRO A 56 1.58 11.74 -14.07
CA PRO A 56 2.63 11.74 -15.09
C PRO A 56 3.97 12.36 -14.65
N HIS A 57 3.94 13.31 -13.71
CA HIS A 57 5.14 13.96 -13.16
C HIS A 57 5.91 13.09 -12.19
N TRP A 58 5.30 12.05 -11.63
CA TRP A 58 5.97 11.09 -10.77
C TRP A 58 6.44 9.88 -11.55
N ARG A 59 7.65 9.40 -11.25
CA ARG A 59 8.13 8.07 -11.63
C ARG A 59 8.14 7.17 -10.40
N SER A 60 7.81 5.90 -10.58
CA SER A 60 7.68 4.93 -9.48
C SER A 60 8.91 4.88 -8.57
N GLN A 61 10.11 4.79 -9.15
CA GLN A 61 11.34 4.73 -8.37
C GLN A 61 11.62 6.04 -7.61
N THR A 62 11.41 7.19 -8.26
CA THR A 62 11.65 8.51 -7.66
C THR A 62 10.69 8.76 -6.50
N LEU A 63 9.40 8.40 -6.65
CA LEU A 63 8.43 8.49 -5.57
C LEU A 63 8.81 7.61 -4.38
N VAL A 64 9.22 6.37 -4.62
CA VAL A 64 9.68 5.45 -3.56
C VAL A 64 10.84 6.06 -2.78
N THR A 65 11.83 6.65 -3.47
CA THR A 65 12.95 7.34 -2.81
C THR A 65 12.49 8.57 -2.03
N ALA A 66 11.60 9.39 -2.58
CA ALA A 66 11.07 10.56 -1.90
C ALA A 66 10.19 10.23 -0.68
N ALA A 67 9.46 9.11 -0.75
CA ALA A 67 8.61 8.60 0.34
C ALA A 67 9.46 8.02 1.47
N ALA A 68 10.54 7.32 1.14
CA ALA A 68 11.48 6.77 2.12
C ALA A 68 12.12 7.86 3.00
N ARG A 69 12.36 9.07 2.45
CA ARG A 69 12.84 10.24 3.22
C ARG A 69 11.82 10.77 4.24
N ARG A 70 10.57 10.32 4.16
CA ARG A 70 9.47 10.63 5.09
C ARG A 70 9.01 9.39 5.86
N ASP A 71 9.89 8.40 5.98
CA ASP A 71 9.64 7.12 6.68
C ASP A 71 8.48 6.29 6.11
N ILE A 72 8.17 6.46 4.82
CA ILE A 72 7.13 5.70 4.11
C ILE A 72 7.79 4.73 3.14
N ALA A 73 7.68 3.44 3.42
CA ALA A 73 8.16 2.38 2.53
C ALA A 73 7.09 2.02 1.48
N LEU A 74 7.47 2.10 0.20
CA LEU A 74 6.65 1.72 -0.96
C LEU A 74 7.41 0.71 -1.83
N THR A 75 6.69 -0.11 -2.60
CA THR A 75 7.32 -1.00 -3.59
C THR A 75 7.03 -0.49 -5.01
N PRO A 76 8.03 -0.22 -5.86
CA PRO A 76 7.78 0.19 -7.24
C PRO A 76 7.22 -0.97 -8.07
N SER A 77 6.43 -0.65 -9.09
CA SER A 77 5.90 -1.63 -10.06
C SER A 77 6.98 -2.45 -10.74
N THR A 78 8.16 -1.89 -10.94
CA THR A 78 9.32 -2.54 -11.58
C THR A 78 9.77 -3.80 -10.85
N THR A 79 9.54 -3.90 -9.53
CA THR A 79 9.81 -5.11 -8.76
C THR A 79 8.97 -6.32 -9.21
N PHE A 80 7.84 -6.08 -9.88
CA PHE A 80 6.91 -7.13 -10.32
C PHE A 80 6.93 -7.37 -11.84
N ALA A 81 7.75 -6.62 -12.59
CA ALA A 81 7.82 -6.76 -14.03
C ALA A 81 8.70 -7.95 -14.43
N ALA A 82 8.14 -8.89 -15.20
CA ALA A 82 8.90 -10.02 -15.75
C ALA A 82 9.96 -9.60 -16.78
N THR A 83 9.72 -8.47 -17.46
CA THR A 83 10.63 -7.89 -18.44
C THR A 83 11.04 -6.49 -18.00
N PRO A 84 12.34 -6.16 -17.92
CA PRO A 84 12.80 -4.82 -17.64
C PRO A 84 12.18 -3.78 -18.58
N GLY A 85 11.88 -2.59 -18.06
CA GLY A 85 11.31 -1.48 -18.84
C GLY A 85 9.80 -1.59 -19.17
N HIS A 86 9.14 -2.70 -18.85
CA HIS A 86 7.72 -2.92 -19.17
C HIS A 86 6.78 -2.76 -17.96
N ALA A 87 7.25 -2.14 -16.89
CA ALA A 87 6.44 -1.91 -15.70
C ALA A 87 5.52 -0.69 -15.90
N PRO A 88 4.24 -0.75 -15.44
CA PRO A 88 3.38 0.43 -15.45
C PRO A 88 3.93 1.52 -14.52
N ASN A 89 3.56 2.78 -14.73
CA ASN A 89 3.93 3.86 -13.81
C ASN A 89 3.08 3.82 -12.54
N ALA A 90 3.38 2.87 -11.66
CA ALA A 90 2.59 2.59 -10.46
C ALA A 90 3.49 2.17 -9.29
N VAL A 91 2.92 2.24 -8.09
CA VAL A 91 3.52 1.69 -6.86
C VAL A 91 2.52 0.77 -6.17
N ARG A 92 3.04 -0.25 -5.49
CA ARG A 92 2.27 -1.14 -4.64
C ARG A 92 2.41 -0.71 -3.18
N LEU A 93 1.28 -0.50 -2.51
CA LEU A 93 1.22 -0.16 -1.09
C LEU A 93 0.89 -1.41 -0.28
N ALA A 94 1.66 -1.69 0.77
CA ALA A 94 1.35 -2.72 1.74
C ALA A 94 0.68 -2.10 2.97
N LEU A 95 -0.53 -2.54 3.30
CA LEU A 95 -1.38 -1.94 4.33
C LEU A 95 -1.35 -2.70 5.67
N ALA A 96 -0.79 -3.91 5.70
CA ALA A 96 -0.92 -4.82 6.85
C ALA A 96 -0.04 -4.46 8.05
N SER A 97 1.15 -3.92 7.79
CA SER A 97 2.18 -3.71 8.83
C SER A 97 1.91 -2.53 9.77
N PRO A 98 1.53 -1.32 9.29
CA PRO A 98 1.35 -0.16 10.19
C PRO A 98 0.12 -0.32 11.09
N THR A 99 0.06 0.42 12.19
CA THR A 99 -1.20 0.64 12.90
C THR A 99 -2.17 1.46 12.04
N MET A 100 -3.45 1.52 12.41
CA MET A 100 -4.43 2.36 11.68
C MET A 100 -4.03 3.84 11.68
N ASP A 101 -3.54 4.36 12.80
CA ASP A 101 -3.13 5.77 12.91
C ASP A 101 -1.87 6.07 12.08
N GLN A 102 -0.90 5.16 12.09
CA GLN A 102 0.30 5.27 11.24
C GLN A 102 -0.08 5.19 9.75
N LEU A 103 -1.03 4.31 9.40
CA LEU A 103 -1.53 4.18 8.04
C LEU A 103 -2.21 5.48 7.59
N ASP A 104 -3.11 6.04 8.40
CA ASP A 104 -3.80 7.31 8.10
C ASP A 104 -2.79 8.46 7.92
N ALA A 105 -1.82 8.59 8.83
CA ALA A 105 -0.77 9.60 8.73
C ALA A 105 0.08 9.43 7.46
N GLY A 106 0.55 8.22 7.18
CA GLY A 106 1.35 7.93 5.99
C GLY A 106 0.59 8.17 4.68
N LEU A 107 -0.69 7.79 4.62
CA LEU A 107 -1.54 8.03 3.45
C LEU A 107 -1.77 9.53 3.20
N ARG A 108 -1.98 10.34 4.25
CA ARG A 108 -2.10 11.80 4.10
C ARG A 108 -0.82 12.44 3.55
N ILE A 109 0.34 12.03 4.07
CA ILE A 109 1.63 12.50 3.57
C ILE A 109 1.80 12.10 2.10
N LEU A 110 1.49 10.85 1.76
CA LEU A 110 1.57 10.36 0.39
C LEU A 110 0.64 11.14 -0.56
N ALA A 111 -0.62 11.39 -0.16
CA ALA A 111 -1.56 12.19 -0.95
C ALA A 111 -1.03 13.61 -1.21
N SER A 112 -0.44 14.24 -0.19
CA SER A 112 0.21 15.55 -0.32
C SER A 112 1.38 15.52 -1.32
N MET A 113 2.24 14.50 -1.24
CA MET A 113 3.36 14.34 -2.18
C MET A 113 2.91 14.12 -3.63
N LEU A 114 1.83 13.36 -3.84
CA LEU A 114 1.32 13.07 -5.18
C LEU A 114 0.72 14.32 -5.85
N ASN A 115 0.11 15.20 -5.07
CA ASN A 115 -0.46 16.46 -5.54
C ASN A 115 0.59 17.53 -5.82
N ALA A 116 1.70 17.52 -5.09
CA ALA A 116 2.78 18.47 -5.30
C ALA A 116 3.73 18.03 -6.43
N SER A 117 4.38 19.02 -7.06
CA SER A 117 5.36 18.80 -8.11
C SER A 117 6.74 18.54 -7.51
N GLU A 118 7.61 17.79 -8.19
CA GLU A 118 8.97 17.50 -7.69
C GLU A 118 9.76 18.80 -7.40
N SER A 119 9.48 19.88 -8.14
CA SER A 119 10.05 21.22 -7.94
C SER A 119 9.70 21.87 -6.59
N ASP A 120 8.61 21.47 -5.93
CA ASP A 120 8.21 22.02 -4.62
C ASP A 120 9.01 21.40 -3.46
N PHE A 121 9.74 20.30 -3.70
CA PHE A 121 10.44 19.54 -2.66
C PHE A 121 11.95 19.48 -2.82
N GLY A 122 12.50 20.12 -3.86
CA GLY A 122 13.94 20.26 -4.10
C GLY A 122 14.60 21.41 -3.33
N SER A 123 13.83 22.26 -2.64
CA SER A 123 14.36 23.41 -1.88
C SER A 123 14.56 23.08 -0.41
N THR A 124 15.52 22.22 -0.10
CA THR A 124 16.20 22.28 1.20
C THR A 124 17.60 21.72 1.01
N GLU A 125 18.50 22.62 0.62
CA GLU A 125 19.96 22.46 0.79
C GLU A 125 20.32 22.64 2.27
#